data_AF-A0A6V7SGG3-F1
#
_entry.id   AF-A0A6V7SGG3-F1
#
_cell.length_a   1.000
_cell.length_b   1.000
_cell.length_c   1.000
_cell.angle_alpha   90.00
_cell.angle_beta   90.00
_cell.angle_gamma   90.00
#
_symmetry.space_group_name_H-M   'P 1'
#
loop_
_entity.id
_entity.type
_entity.pdbx_description
1 polymer ?
#
loop_
_entity_poly.entity_id
_entity_poly.type
_entity_poly.pdbx_seq_one_letter_code
_entity_poly.pdbx_strand_id
1 'polypeptide(L)'
;MDKIELNNDELINTTCNLDGDPKIGWLRNKNGLLLKTYGCLVKNSIGNILLLHGFGTHIRLDFMRKKLKIPNKNGDVVVDNNNYYIYKDSWIEKFNQNGYSVYGLDLQGHGGSQSLGKLRGTFNCFDDLVDDVIQYMNQIYDETSSDNQKDDESNNIVTIKKKRIPMYIIGYSMGANIALRILQLLKKEKEDRIKACSSNNYKNSNTMLNNSTNINEIDNDMNNYNNYGSDNSRANISATTNSIANGNHEGRYNYLDKFNIKGCVSISGMMLFKTIWNAGKNSFKYCYLPILSFLSYVLPHIQISSEPCYKKSGYFSNICKHYIFPNINGIKYKWIYECVKATITLDCDVNYIPKDIPLLFVHSKDDSMCSYIGMISFYNKLNVNDKELHTVDDMNHSTTKKPGNEVILKKIIDWICNLRKNGEDEI
;
A
#
# COMPACT_ATOMS: atom_id res chain seq x y z
N MET A 1 -32.22 60.05 21.24
CA MET A 1 -30.96 59.49 21.81
C MET A 1 -31.14 57.99 21.73
N ASP A 2 -30.93 57.47 20.52
CA ASP A 2 -31.15 56.07 20.19
C ASP A 2 -29.88 55.30 20.50
N LYS A 3 -30.02 54.29 21.37
CA LYS A 3 -28.96 53.35 21.71
C LYS A 3 -28.74 52.42 20.52
N ILE A 4 -27.55 52.49 19.95
CA ILE A 4 -27.05 51.55 18.96
C ILE A 4 -26.77 50.22 19.69
N GLU A 5 -27.61 49.21 19.43
CA GLU A 5 -27.27 47.82 19.69
C GLU A 5 -26.26 47.36 18.64
N LEU A 6 -25.03 47.07 19.07
CA LEU A 6 -24.05 46.36 18.26
C LEU A 6 -24.36 44.87 18.31
N ASN A 7 -24.85 44.33 17.19
CA ASN A 7 -24.94 42.90 16.93
C ASN A 7 -23.54 42.26 17.02
N ASN A 8 -23.32 41.44 18.05
CA ASN A 8 -22.19 40.53 18.14
C ASN A 8 -22.50 39.25 17.35
N ASP A 9 -22.49 39.35 16.02
CA ASP A 9 -22.28 38.20 15.15
C ASP A 9 -20.78 38.11 14.81
N GLU A 10 -20.26 36.88 14.70
CA GLU A 10 -18.87 36.49 14.37
C GLU A 10 -17.86 36.37 15.53
N LEU A 11 -18.16 35.47 16.47
CA LEU A 11 -17.11 34.66 17.11
C LEU A 11 -17.40 33.18 16.85
N ILE A 12 -17.26 32.79 15.57
CA ILE A 12 -17.06 31.38 15.22
C ILE A 12 -15.73 30.98 15.84
N ASN A 13 -15.78 30.21 16.93
CA ASN A 13 -14.66 29.48 17.48
C ASN A 13 -14.11 28.53 16.39
N THR A 14 -13.21 29.02 15.53
CA THR A 14 -12.36 28.19 14.68
C THR A 14 -11.40 27.43 15.60
N THR A 15 -11.87 26.29 16.08
CA THR A 15 -11.03 25.32 16.79
C THR A 15 -10.04 24.81 15.75
N CYS A 16 -8.83 25.37 15.69
CA CYS A 16 -7.79 24.90 14.78
C CYS A 16 -7.50 23.41 15.08
N ASN A 17 -7.86 22.52 14.14
CA ASN A 17 -7.53 21.11 14.24
C ASN A 17 -6.01 20.93 14.25
N LEU A 18 -5.48 20.23 15.26
CA LEU A 18 -4.02 20.06 15.40
C LEU A 18 -3.43 19.08 14.37
N ASP A 19 -4.27 18.31 13.68
CA ASP A 19 -3.88 17.31 12.70
C ASP A 19 -3.66 17.87 11.28
N GLY A 20 -3.66 19.20 11.13
CA GLY A 20 -3.31 19.87 9.88
C GLY A 20 -4.44 19.91 8.85
N ASP A 21 -5.66 19.59 9.29
CA ASP A 21 -6.89 19.62 8.49
C ASP A 21 -6.78 18.83 7.15
N PRO A 22 -6.46 17.52 7.22
CA PRO A 22 -6.33 16.70 6.02
C PRO A 22 -7.66 16.61 5.26
N LYS A 23 -7.61 16.54 3.93
CA LYS A 23 -8.76 16.12 3.10
C LYS A 23 -9.12 14.69 3.50
N ILE A 24 -10.22 14.53 4.23
CA ILE A 24 -10.74 13.22 4.62
C ILE A 24 -11.72 12.73 3.55
N GLY A 25 -11.52 11.51 3.08
CA GLY A 25 -12.41 10.85 2.14
C GLY A 25 -12.75 9.42 2.55
N TRP A 26 -13.53 8.76 1.69
CA TRP A 26 -13.92 7.37 1.85
C TRP A 26 -13.84 6.64 0.52
N LEU A 27 -13.23 5.47 0.53
CA LEU A 27 -13.18 4.53 -0.58
C LEU A 27 -14.07 3.34 -0.27
N ARG A 28 -14.99 2.99 -1.16
CA ARG A 28 -15.76 1.75 -1.04
C ARG A 28 -15.05 0.63 -1.80
N ASN A 29 -14.64 -0.41 -1.09
CA ASN A 29 -13.91 -1.52 -1.69
C ASN A 29 -14.82 -2.60 -2.31
N LYS A 30 -14.21 -3.59 -2.96
CA LYS A 30 -14.92 -4.72 -3.61
C LYS A 30 -15.80 -5.54 -2.65
N ASN A 31 -15.46 -5.54 -1.36
CA ASN A 31 -16.22 -6.23 -0.31
C ASN A 31 -17.32 -5.32 0.30
N GLY A 32 -17.50 -4.11 -0.23
CA GLY A 32 -18.50 -3.13 0.21
C GLY A 32 -18.12 -2.36 1.48
N LEU A 33 -16.88 -2.50 1.98
CA LEU A 33 -16.37 -1.80 3.16
C LEU A 33 -15.99 -0.36 2.81
N LEU A 34 -16.31 0.58 3.70
CA LEU A 34 -15.84 1.96 3.63
C LEU A 34 -14.48 2.09 4.31
N LEU A 35 -13.49 2.48 3.53
CA LEU A 35 -12.12 2.68 3.95
C LEU A 35 -11.82 4.17 4.00
N LYS A 36 -11.29 4.64 5.13
CA LYS A 36 -11.02 6.05 5.36
C LYS A 36 -9.72 6.47 4.70
N THR A 37 -9.79 7.49 3.85
CA THR A 37 -8.64 8.07 3.14
C THR A 37 -8.28 9.44 3.70
N TYR A 38 -7.00 9.80 3.55
CA TYR A 38 -6.45 11.09 3.96
C TYR A 38 -5.60 11.66 2.83
N GLY A 39 -5.71 12.97 2.60
CA GLY A 39 -4.86 13.73 1.70
C GLY A 39 -4.40 15.04 2.35
N CYS A 40 -3.09 15.18 2.57
CA CYS A 40 -2.45 16.44 2.95
C CYS A 40 -1.79 17.02 1.70
N LEU A 41 -2.53 17.90 1.02
CA LEU A 41 -2.20 18.37 -0.32
C LEU A 41 -1.40 19.68 -0.26
N VAL A 42 -0.46 19.84 -1.20
CA VAL A 42 0.28 21.10 -1.40
C VAL A 42 -0.01 21.65 -2.78
N LYS A 43 0.06 22.98 -2.92
CA LYS A 43 -0.05 23.63 -4.23
C LYS A 43 1.16 23.26 -5.09
N ASN A 44 0.95 23.04 -6.38
CA ASN A 44 2.00 22.73 -7.37
C ASN A 44 2.90 21.57 -6.94
N SER A 45 2.27 20.45 -6.56
CA SER A 45 2.99 19.31 -6.02
C SER A 45 4.00 18.72 -7.02
N ILE A 46 5.23 18.54 -6.57
CA ILE A 46 6.31 17.95 -7.37
C ILE A 46 6.26 16.41 -7.41
N GLY A 47 5.40 15.80 -6.59
CA GLY A 47 5.30 14.35 -6.42
C GLY A 47 4.28 13.95 -5.36
N ASN A 48 3.77 12.74 -5.46
CA ASN A 48 2.84 12.16 -4.49
C ASN A 48 3.57 11.15 -3.59
N ILE A 49 3.42 11.28 -2.28
CA ILE A 49 3.85 10.27 -1.31
C ILE A 49 2.63 9.46 -0.88
N LEU A 50 2.67 8.14 -1.09
CA LEU A 50 1.65 7.22 -0.57
C LEU A 50 2.19 6.52 0.69
N LEU A 51 1.62 6.85 1.85
CA LEU A 51 1.96 6.25 3.14
C LEU A 51 1.08 5.04 3.44
N LEU A 52 1.68 3.92 3.81
CA LEU A 52 0.99 2.68 4.19
C LEU A 52 1.37 2.27 5.62
N HIS A 53 0.38 2.17 6.50
CA HIS A 53 0.59 1.93 7.92
C HIS A 53 0.75 0.43 8.26
N GLY A 54 1.22 0.16 9.48
CA GLY A 54 1.46 -1.18 10.02
C GLY A 54 0.21 -1.88 10.57
N PHE A 55 0.37 -3.13 11.01
CA PHE A 55 -0.71 -3.85 11.66
C PHE A 55 -1.05 -3.24 13.03
N GLY A 56 -2.35 -3.19 13.35
CA GLY A 56 -2.83 -2.67 14.64
C GLY A 56 -2.69 -1.15 14.80
N THR A 57 -2.26 -0.45 13.75
CA THR A 57 -2.08 1.01 13.71
C THR A 57 -2.95 1.62 12.62
N HIS A 58 -2.69 2.88 12.27
CA HIS A 58 -3.38 3.61 11.21
C HIS A 58 -2.51 4.82 10.77
N ILE A 59 -2.86 5.51 9.69
CA ILE A 59 -1.99 6.52 9.04
C ILE A 59 -1.50 7.58 10.02
N ARG A 60 -2.44 8.25 10.70
CA ARG A 60 -2.11 9.31 11.66
C ARG A 60 -1.26 8.78 12.84
N LEU A 61 -1.46 7.54 13.28
CA LEU A 61 -0.68 6.97 14.38
C LEU A 61 0.76 6.64 13.97
N ASP A 62 1.01 6.20 12.74
CA ASP A 62 2.36 5.87 12.32
C ASP A 62 3.16 7.10 11.90
N PHE A 63 2.52 8.10 11.29
CA PHE A 63 3.23 9.19 10.61
C PHE A 63 3.01 10.61 11.19
N MET A 64 2.06 10.80 12.12
CA MET A 64 1.92 12.08 12.84
C MET A 64 2.59 12.07 14.22
N ARG A 65 2.89 13.26 14.75
CA ARG A 65 3.26 13.40 16.15
C ARG A 65 2.06 13.14 17.05
N LYS A 66 2.33 12.69 18.29
CA LYS A 66 1.29 12.34 19.26
C LYS A 66 1.30 13.34 20.40
N LYS A 67 0.13 13.82 20.81
CA LYS A 67 -0.02 14.65 22.01
C LYS A 67 -0.13 13.73 23.21
N LEU A 68 0.96 13.55 23.95
CA LEU A 68 0.97 12.81 25.22
C LEU A 68 1.19 13.82 26.36
N LYS A 69 0.20 13.98 27.26
CA LYS A 69 0.43 14.73 28.50
C LYS A 69 1.26 13.87 29.46
N ILE A 70 2.25 14.48 30.09
CA ILE A 70 3.10 13.87 31.12
C ILE A 70 2.22 13.50 32.34
N PRO A 71 2.50 12.40 33.07
CA PRO A 71 1.60 11.90 34.11
C PRO A 71 1.38 12.90 35.25
N ASN A 72 0.21 12.83 35.88
CA ASN A 72 0.07 13.24 37.28
C ASN A 72 0.83 12.23 38.17
N LYS A 73 1.11 12.60 39.43
CA LYS A 73 1.94 11.86 40.42
C LYS A 73 1.66 10.34 40.59
N ASN A 74 0.58 9.81 40.01
CA ASN A 74 0.19 8.40 40.04
C ASN A 74 0.62 7.60 38.78
N GLY A 75 1.32 8.21 37.82
CA GLY A 75 1.84 7.49 36.65
C GLY A 75 0.84 7.24 35.51
N ASP A 76 -0.42 7.65 35.67
CA ASP A 76 -1.43 7.58 34.61
C ASP A 76 -1.28 8.74 33.62
N VAL A 77 -1.22 8.38 32.33
CA VAL A 77 -1.19 9.30 31.20
C VAL A 77 -2.61 9.71 30.86
N VAL A 78 -2.96 10.98 31.07
CA VAL A 78 -4.25 11.52 30.61
C VAL A 78 -4.11 11.91 29.15
N VAL A 79 -4.82 11.19 28.27
CA VAL A 79 -4.89 11.56 26.87
C VAL A 79 -6.05 12.54 26.66
N ASP A 80 -5.80 13.62 25.93
CA ASP A 80 -6.77 14.65 25.61
C ASP A 80 -7.71 14.14 24.50
N ASN A 81 -8.99 13.92 24.81
CA ASN A 81 -9.93 13.17 23.96
C ASN A 81 -10.22 13.79 22.59
N ASN A 82 -9.86 15.07 22.37
CA ASN A 82 -10.30 15.79 21.18
C ASN A 82 -9.18 16.07 20.15
N ASN A 83 -7.89 15.82 20.45
CA ASN A 83 -6.79 16.14 19.53
C ASN A 83 -5.51 15.28 19.77
N TYR A 84 -5.57 14.03 19.35
CA TYR A 84 -4.53 13.01 19.57
C TYR A 84 -3.27 13.19 18.69
N TYR A 85 -3.45 13.72 17.48
CA TYR A 85 -2.40 13.76 16.44
C TYR A 85 -2.04 15.20 16.08
N ILE A 86 -0.74 15.44 15.91
CA ILE A 86 -0.17 16.75 15.63
C ILE A 86 0.53 16.68 14.28
N TYR A 87 0.11 17.53 13.34
CA TYR A 87 0.73 17.68 12.02
C TYR A 87 2.09 18.35 12.10
N LYS A 88 2.24 19.38 12.95
CA LYS A 88 3.51 20.07 13.15
C LYS A 88 4.62 19.12 13.62
N ASP A 89 5.77 19.23 12.99
CA ASP A 89 6.96 18.39 13.13
C ASP A 89 6.70 16.89 12.88
N SER A 90 5.71 16.57 12.04
CA SER A 90 5.42 15.19 11.63
C SER A 90 6.10 14.80 10.32
N TRP A 91 6.08 13.50 10.00
CA TRP A 91 6.56 13.01 8.70
C TRP A 91 5.77 13.65 7.55
N ILE A 92 4.45 13.75 7.73
CA ILE A 92 3.53 14.31 6.73
C ILE A 92 3.89 15.78 6.44
N GLU A 93 4.06 16.59 7.49
CA GLU A 93 4.45 17.99 7.32
C GLU A 93 5.81 18.12 6.65
N LYS A 94 6.79 17.29 7.01
CA LYS A 94 8.12 17.35 6.39
C LYS A 94 8.08 17.00 4.91
N PHE A 95 7.26 16.05 4.47
CA PHE A 95 7.05 15.81 3.04
C PHE A 95 6.36 17.00 2.35
N ASN A 96 5.33 17.58 2.98
CA ASN A 96 4.65 18.76 2.46
C ASN A 96 5.59 19.98 2.34
N GLN A 97 6.45 20.23 3.33
CA GLN A 97 7.48 21.27 3.30
C GLN A 97 8.49 21.07 2.16
N ASN A 98 8.65 19.83 1.68
CA ASN A 98 9.50 19.49 0.52
C ASN A 98 8.71 19.43 -0.80
N GLY A 99 7.47 19.95 -0.85
CA GLY A 99 6.68 20.08 -2.08
C GLY A 99 5.88 18.84 -2.49
N TYR A 100 5.85 17.80 -1.67
CA TYR A 100 5.09 16.59 -1.96
C TYR A 100 3.68 16.64 -1.38
N SER A 101 2.69 16.13 -2.11
CA SER A 101 1.36 15.84 -1.57
C SER A 101 1.37 14.46 -0.93
N VAL A 102 0.80 14.33 0.26
CA VAL A 102 0.84 13.08 1.03
C VAL A 102 -0.54 12.46 1.08
N TYR A 103 -0.63 11.20 0.70
CA TYR A 103 -1.84 10.40 0.71
C TYR A 103 -1.68 9.21 1.65
N GLY A 104 -2.76 8.82 2.31
CA GLY A 104 -2.80 7.61 3.11
C GLY A 104 -4.20 7.01 3.17
N LEU A 105 -4.27 5.71 3.44
CA LEU A 105 -5.49 4.96 3.63
C LEU A 105 -5.39 4.14 4.92
N ASP A 106 -6.42 4.20 5.76
CA ASP A 106 -6.55 3.24 6.85
C ASP A 106 -7.02 1.89 6.26
N LEU A 107 -6.27 0.82 6.52
CA LEU A 107 -6.52 -0.52 5.98
C LEU A 107 -7.79 -1.14 6.58
N GLN A 108 -8.32 -2.20 5.96
CA GLN A 108 -9.54 -2.88 6.46
C GLN A 108 -9.43 -3.21 7.95
N GLY A 109 -10.46 -2.82 8.71
CA GLY A 109 -10.54 -3.00 10.14
C GLY A 109 -9.58 -2.15 10.99
N HIS A 110 -8.78 -1.27 10.39
CA HIS A 110 -7.84 -0.42 11.09
C HIS A 110 -8.30 1.05 11.10
N GLY A 111 -7.84 1.82 12.09
CA GLY A 111 -8.10 3.26 12.17
C GLY A 111 -9.59 3.62 12.05
N GLY A 112 -9.90 4.49 11.08
CA GLY A 112 -11.28 4.87 10.77
C GLY A 112 -12.00 3.96 9.77
N SER A 113 -11.35 2.94 9.23
CA SER A 113 -11.91 2.05 8.21
C SER A 113 -12.79 0.96 8.80
N GLN A 114 -13.80 0.55 8.04
CA GLN A 114 -14.69 -0.54 8.43
C GLN A 114 -13.96 -1.88 8.47
N SER A 115 -14.35 -2.73 9.42
CA SER A 115 -13.94 -4.13 9.50
C SER A 115 -14.98 -5.04 8.87
N LEU A 116 -14.52 -6.18 8.35
CA LEU A 116 -15.43 -7.25 7.97
C LEU A 116 -15.92 -7.96 9.24
N GLY A 117 -17.15 -7.65 9.66
CA GLY A 117 -17.72 -8.10 10.92
C GLY A 117 -17.44 -7.14 12.09
N LYS A 118 -17.78 -7.57 13.32
CA LYS A 118 -17.78 -6.71 14.52
C LYS A 118 -16.40 -6.41 15.12
N LEU A 119 -15.33 -7.02 14.60
CA LEU A 119 -14.01 -6.99 15.22
C LEU A 119 -13.04 -6.06 14.47
N ARG A 120 -12.56 -5.04 15.18
CA ARG A 120 -11.46 -4.18 14.72
C ARG A 120 -10.13 -4.93 14.69
N GLY A 121 -9.23 -4.45 13.85
CA GLY A 121 -7.92 -5.03 13.60
C GLY A 121 -7.93 -6.33 12.80
N THR A 122 -9.03 -6.67 12.11
CA THR A 122 -9.14 -7.92 11.36
C THR A 122 -9.47 -7.71 9.88
N PHE A 123 -8.86 -8.55 9.04
CA PHE A 123 -9.14 -8.68 7.62
C PHE A 123 -9.18 -10.18 7.25
N ASN A 124 -9.85 -10.50 6.15
CA ASN A 124 -10.10 -11.89 5.75
C ASN A 124 -9.05 -12.44 4.77
N CYS A 125 -8.52 -11.59 3.89
CA CYS A 125 -7.50 -11.97 2.93
C CYS A 125 -6.48 -10.83 2.84
N PHE A 126 -5.19 -11.16 2.82
CA PHE A 126 -4.14 -10.15 2.71
C PHE A 126 -4.16 -9.44 1.36
N ASP A 127 -4.40 -10.18 0.27
CA ASP A 127 -4.43 -9.61 -1.09
C ASP A 127 -5.57 -8.58 -1.25
N ASP A 128 -6.67 -8.69 -0.48
CA ASP A 128 -7.71 -7.65 -0.46
C ASP A 128 -7.16 -6.30 0.04
N LEU A 129 -6.21 -6.30 0.98
CA LEU A 129 -5.57 -5.04 1.44
C LEU A 129 -4.72 -4.42 0.33
N VAL A 130 -4.07 -5.26 -0.48
CA VAL A 130 -3.25 -4.82 -1.62
C VAL A 130 -4.16 -4.22 -2.70
N ASP A 131 -5.26 -4.92 -3.01
CA ASP A 131 -6.27 -4.45 -3.98
C ASP A 131 -6.90 -3.13 -3.55
N ASP A 132 -7.22 -2.95 -2.26
CA ASP A 132 -7.77 -1.71 -1.74
C ASP A 132 -6.81 -0.52 -1.95
N VAL A 133 -5.51 -0.73 -1.73
CA VAL A 133 -4.51 0.31 -1.94
C VAL A 133 -4.34 0.62 -3.42
N ILE A 134 -4.33 -0.38 -4.30
CA ILE A 134 -4.31 -0.17 -5.76
C ILE A 134 -5.56 0.59 -6.21
N GLN A 135 -6.72 0.27 -5.67
CA GLN A 135 -7.96 0.99 -5.94
C GLN A 135 -7.85 2.46 -5.50
N TYR A 136 -7.26 2.73 -4.32
CA TYR A 136 -7.02 4.11 -3.89
C TYR A 136 -6.00 4.84 -4.77
N MET A 137 -4.94 4.16 -5.23
CA MET A 137 -3.98 4.74 -6.18
C MET A 137 -4.66 5.15 -7.49
N ASN A 138 -5.67 4.39 -7.96
CA ASN A 138 -6.48 4.77 -9.11
C ASN A 138 -7.28 6.05 -8.83
N GLN A 139 -7.91 6.16 -7.66
CA GLN A 139 -8.63 7.37 -7.27
C GLN A 139 -7.70 8.59 -7.21
N ILE A 140 -6.51 8.47 -6.62
CA ILE A 140 -5.51 9.55 -6.59
C ILE A 140 -5.11 9.96 -8.01
N TYR A 141 -4.92 8.98 -8.90
CA TYR A 141 -4.59 9.22 -10.30
C TYR A 141 -5.70 10.01 -11.00
N ASP A 142 -6.96 9.63 -10.82
CA ASP A 142 -8.10 10.29 -11.43
C ASP A 142 -8.25 11.74 -10.91
N GLU A 143 -8.16 11.95 -9.59
CA GLU A 143 -8.24 13.29 -8.98
C GLU A 143 -7.12 14.23 -9.45
N THR A 144 -5.88 13.74 -9.47
CA THR A 144 -4.73 14.54 -9.95
C THR A 144 -4.77 14.80 -11.45
N SER A 145 -5.45 13.97 -12.23
CA SER A 145 -5.66 14.22 -13.65
C SER A 145 -6.71 15.30 -13.92
N SER A 146 -7.76 15.36 -13.09
CA SER A 146 -8.89 16.29 -13.26
C SER A 146 -8.61 17.71 -12.77
N ASP A 147 -7.84 17.89 -11.69
CA ASP A 147 -7.56 19.23 -11.15
C ASP A 147 -6.71 20.07 -12.13
N ASN A 148 -5.90 19.42 -12.96
CA ASN A 148 -5.12 20.05 -14.03
C ASN A 148 -5.95 20.43 -15.27
N GLN A 149 -7.29 20.34 -15.24
CA GLN A 149 -8.18 20.77 -16.33
C GLN A 149 -8.89 22.10 -16.05
N LYS A 150 -8.89 22.61 -14.81
CA LYS A 150 -9.69 23.79 -14.45
C LYS A 150 -9.05 25.14 -14.81
N ASP A 151 -7.81 25.15 -15.30
CA ASP A 151 -7.04 26.39 -15.52
C ASP A 151 -6.84 26.79 -17.00
N ASP A 152 -7.34 26.02 -17.98
CA ASP A 152 -7.15 26.34 -19.41
C ASP A 152 -8.46 26.32 -20.19
N GLU A 153 -9.22 27.42 -20.09
CA GLU A 153 -10.14 27.84 -21.14
C GLU A 153 -9.32 28.57 -22.24
N SER A 154 -8.42 27.84 -22.91
CA SER A 154 -7.80 28.32 -24.15
C SER A 154 -7.65 27.20 -25.17
N ASN A 155 -8.41 27.33 -26.26
CA ASN A 155 -8.37 26.43 -27.40
C ASN A 155 -7.01 26.51 -28.08
N ASN A 156 -6.15 25.50 -27.90
CA ASN A 156 -5.17 25.13 -28.91
C ASN A 156 -4.84 23.63 -28.85
N ILE A 157 -5.18 22.96 -29.94
CA ILE A 157 -5.01 21.53 -30.17
C ILE A 157 -3.53 21.26 -30.47
N VAL A 158 -2.75 21.12 -29.41
CA VAL A 158 -1.55 20.27 -29.40
C VAL A 158 -1.71 19.42 -28.16
N THR A 159 -1.91 18.11 -28.32
CA THR A 159 -1.91 17.15 -27.20
C THR A 159 -0.53 17.11 -26.56
N ILE A 160 -0.22 18.12 -25.73
CA ILE A 160 0.90 18.08 -24.80
C ILE A 160 0.60 16.89 -23.88
N LYS A 161 1.36 15.80 -24.00
CA LYS A 161 1.31 14.69 -23.05
C LYS A 161 1.57 15.29 -21.66
N LYS A 162 0.50 15.51 -20.88
CA LYS A 162 0.59 16.07 -19.52
C LYS A 162 1.57 15.20 -18.71
N LYS A 163 2.62 15.84 -18.18
CA LYS A 163 3.68 15.16 -17.42
C LYS A 163 3.05 14.56 -16.16
N ARG A 164 3.09 13.22 -16.04
CA ARG A 164 2.52 12.51 -14.88
C ARG A 164 3.31 12.88 -13.63
N ILE A 165 2.61 13.22 -12.56
CA ILE A 165 3.25 13.49 -11.26
C ILE A 165 3.86 12.18 -10.74
N PRO A 166 5.14 12.15 -10.32
CA PRO A 166 5.77 10.94 -9.80
C PRO A 166 5.15 10.51 -8.48
N MET A 167 5.02 9.20 -8.27
CA MET A 167 4.53 8.62 -7.01
C MET A 167 5.64 7.84 -6.31
N TYR A 168 5.74 8.01 -4.98
CA TYR A 168 6.64 7.25 -4.13
C TYR A 168 5.82 6.54 -3.05
N ILE A 169 6.01 5.22 -2.92
CA ILE A 169 5.26 4.41 -1.95
C ILE A 169 6.15 4.17 -0.74
N ILE A 170 5.65 4.47 0.46
CA ILE A 170 6.37 4.28 1.72
C ILE A 170 5.50 3.42 2.63
N GLY A 171 5.95 2.20 2.88
CA GLY A 171 5.26 1.28 3.76
C GLY A 171 6.01 1.04 5.06
N TYR A 172 5.27 0.98 6.16
CA TYR A 172 5.78 0.60 7.47
C TYR A 172 5.21 -0.75 7.91
N SER A 173 6.08 -1.67 8.36
CA SER A 173 5.68 -2.99 8.85
C SER A 173 4.86 -3.77 7.82
N MET A 174 3.60 -4.12 8.14
CA MET A 174 2.64 -4.72 7.21
C MET A 174 2.45 -3.88 5.94
N GLY A 175 2.44 -2.55 6.06
CA GLY A 175 2.33 -1.63 4.93
C GLY A 175 3.52 -1.73 3.96
N ALA A 176 4.71 -2.11 4.44
CA ALA A 176 5.87 -2.34 3.57
C ALA A 176 5.71 -3.61 2.73
N ASN A 177 5.12 -4.67 3.30
CA ASN A 177 4.78 -5.87 2.55
C ASN A 177 3.75 -5.54 1.46
N ILE A 178 2.69 -4.78 1.81
CA ILE A 178 1.70 -4.31 0.84
C ILE A 178 2.37 -3.50 -0.28
N ALA A 179 3.24 -2.54 0.04
CA ALA A 179 3.96 -1.74 -0.95
C ALA A 179 4.72 -2.60 -1.97
N LEU A 180 5.47 -3.60 -1.50
CA LEU A 180 6.22 -4.50 -2.39
C LEU A 180 5.30 -5.45 -3.16
N ARG A 181 4.21 -5.92 -2.56
CA ARG A 181 3.17 -6.72 -3.25
C ARG A 181 2.53 -5.95 -4.39
N ILE A 182 2.27 -4.65 -4.23
CA ILE A 182 1.77 -3.78 -5.32
C ILE A 182 2.74 -3.84 -6.50
N LEU A 183 4.04 -3.66 -6.25
CA LEU A 183 5.04 -3.73 -7.33
C LEU A 183 5.03 -5.09 -8.04
N GLN A 184 4.91 -6.20 -7.29
CA GLN A 184 4.82 -7.55 -7.85
C GLN A 184 3.59 -7.73 -8.75
N LEU A 185 2.42 -7.30 -8.27
CA LEU A 185 1.17 -7.44 -9.01
C LEU A 185 1.19 -6.59 -10.28
N LEU A 186 1.64 -5.33 -10.21
CA LEU A 186 1.70 -4.44 -11.36
C LEU A 186 2.68 -4.95 -12.44
N LYS A 187 3.82 -5.53 -12.05
CA LYS A 187 4.74 -6.13 -13.02
C LYS A 187 4.16 -7.39 -13.64
N LYS A 188 3.57 -8.27 -12.83
CA LYS A 188 2.95 -9.50 -13.30
C LYS A 188 1.84 -9.21 -14.31
N GLU A 189 0.99 -8.23 -14.00
CA GLU A 189 -0.05 -7.78 -14.93
C GLU A 189 0.53 -7.23 -16.25
N LYS A 190 1.63 -6.46 -16.18
CA LYS A 190 2.34 -5.98 -17.38
C LYS A 190 2.84 -7.14 -18.23
N GLU A 191 3.48 -8.14 -17.63
CA GLU A 191 3.97 -9.33 -18.33
C GLU A 191 2.82 -10.17 -18.94
N ASP A 192 1.74 -10.37 -18.20
CA ASP A 192 0.58 -11.14 -18.66
C ASP A 192 -0.12 -10.44 -19.84
N ARG A 193 -0.23 -9.11 -19.82
CA ARG A 193 -0.75 -8.32 -20.96
C ARG A 193 0.15 -8.42 -22.19
N ILE A 194 1.47 -8.42 -22.02
CA ILE A 194 2.41 -8.59 -23.13
C ILE A 194 2.23 -9.98 -23.77
N LYS A 195 2.12 -11.04 -22.96
CA LYS A 195 1.86 -12.41 -23.43
C LYS A 195 0.51 -12.55 -24.13
N ALA A 196 -0.54 -11.93 -23.59
CA ALA A 196 -1.86 -11.92 -24.22
C ALA A 196 -1.83 -11.20 -25.58
N CYS A 197 -1.13 -10.06 -25.68
CA CYS A 197 -0.99 -9.33 -26.94
C CYS A 197 -0.19 -10.12 -27.98
N SER A 198 0.91 -10.78 -27.59
CA SER A 198 1.69 -11.59 -28.52
C SER A 198 0.89 -12.78 -29.03
N SER A 199 0.18 -13.50 -28.16
CA SER A 199 -0.69 -14.62 -28.57
C SER A 199 -1.84 -14.19 -29.51
N ASN A 200 -2.45 -13.02 -29.31
CA ASN A 200 -3.46 -12.49 -30.22
C ASN A 200 -2.88 -12.10 -31.58
N ASN A 201 -1.64 -11.56 -31.61
CA ASN A 201 -0.95 -11.30 -32.87
C ASN A 201 -0.68 -12.60 -33.63
N TYR A 202 -0.19 -13.66 -32.98
CA TYR A 202 0.00 -14.97 -33.63
C TYR A 202 -1.32 -15.58 -34.15
N LYS A 203 -2.43 -15.45 -33.42
CA LYS A 203 -3.74 -15.88 -33.90
C LYS A 203 -4.17 -15.09 -35.14
N ASN A 204 -4.02 -13.76 -35.14
CA ASN A 204 -4.37 -12.94 -36.30
C ASN A 204 -3.45 -13.19 -37.51
N SER A 205 -2.14 -13.42 -37.29
CA SER A 205 -1.20 -13.81 -38.33
C SER A 205 -1.54 -15.16 -38.95
N ASN A 206 -1.93 -16.15 -38.13
CA ASN A 206 -2.35 -17.46 -38.62
C ASN A 206 -3.68 -17.39 -39.37
N THR A 207 -4.62 -16.54 -38.95
CA THR A 207 -5.86 -16.30 -39.70
C THR A 207 -5.59 -15.58 -41.04
N MET A 208 -4.63 -14.64 -41.09
CA MET A 208 -4.18 -14.03 -42.35
C MET A 208 -3.47 -15.02 -43.27
N LEU A 209 -2.63 -15.91 -42.71
CA LEU A 209 -1.96 -16.95 -43.50
C LEU A 209 -2.97 -17.95 -44.07
N ASN A 210 -3.95 -18.38 -43.26
CA ASN A 210 -5.00 -19.31 -43.69
C ASN A 210 -5.96 -18.69 -44.72
N ASN A 211 -6.10 -17.35 -44.76
CA ASN A 211 -6.84 -16.66 -45.82
C ASN A 211 -6.00 -16.40 -47.08
N SER A 212 -4.67 -16.59 -47.02
CA SER A 212 -3.76 -16.41 -48.17
C SER A 212 -3.48 -17.71 -48.95
N THR A 213 -3.87 -18.86 -48.42
CA THR A 213 -3.80 -20.16 -49.10
C THR A 213 -5.20 -20.73 -49.29
N ASN A 214 -5.91 -20.22 -50.29
CA ASN A 214 -7.05 -20.92 -50.89
C ASN A 214 -7.30 -20.43 -52.32
N ILE A 215 -6.43 -20.88 -53.23
CA ILE A 215 -6.81 -21.16 -54.62
C ILE A 215 -6.33 -22.57 -54.93
N ASN A 216 -7.31 -23.47 -55.05
CA ASN A 216 -7.32 -24.78 -55.69
C ASN A 216 -6.34 -25.86 -55.18
N GLU A 217 -6.89 -26.84 -54.46
CA GLU A 217 -6.79 -28.24 -54.89
C GLU A 217 -7.90 -29.09 -54.24
N ILE A 218 -8.61 -29.81 -55.10
CA ILE A 218 -9.53 -30.90 -54.77
C ILE A 218 -8.66 -32.14 -54.65
N ASP A 219 -8.68 -32.85 -53.52
CA ASP A 219 -9.13 -34.26 -53.49
C ASP A 219 -9.11 -34.88 -52.08
N ASN A 220 -9.96 -35.89 -51.97
CA ASN A 220 -10.28 -36.75 -50.83
C ASN A 220 -9.08 -37.23 -50.00
N ASP A 221 -9.19 -37.26 -48.66
CA ASP A 221 -9.24 -38.56 -47.96
C ASP A 221 -9.70 -38.47 -46.50
N MET A 222 -10.32 -39.58 -46.11
CA MET A 222 -10.93 -39.94 -44.84
C MET A 222 -9.84 -40.22 -43.79
N ASN A 223 -9.99 -39.76 -42.53
CA ASN A 223 -9.60 -40.51 -41.31
C ASN A 223 -9.88 -39.75 -40.00
N ASN A 224 -11.04 -40.06 -39.43
CA ASN A 224 -11.28 -40.52 -38.05
C ASN A 224 -10.18 -40.24 -36.99
N TYR A 225 -10.51 -39.51 -35.91
CA TYR A 225 -10.19 -39.93 -34.53
C TYR A 225 -11.03 -39.17 -33.48
N ASN A 226 -11.33 -39.91 -32.43
CA ASN A 226 -12.44 -39.71 -31.50
C ASN A 226 -12.28 -38.57 -30.51
N ASN A 227 -13.44 -37.98 -30.20
CA ASN A 227 -13.77 -37.19 -29.03
C ASN A 227 -13.72 -38.08 -27.77
N TYR A 228 -12.99 -37.68 -26.73
CA TYR A 228 -13.33 -37.97 -25.33
C TYR A 228 -12.79 -36.85 -24.44
N GLY A 229 -13.72 -36.22 -23.72
CA GLY A 229 -13.47 -35.09 -22.86
C GLY A 229 -12.77 -35.42 -21.55
N SER A 230 -12.22 -34.39 -20.94
CA SER A 230 -12.10 -34.27 -19.50
C SER A 230 -12.27 -32.80 -19.15
N ASP A 231 -13.39 -32.53 -18.48
CA ASP A 231 -13.76 -31.24 -17.92
C ASP A 231 -12.68 -30.72 -16.97
N ASN A 232 -12.27 -29.47 -17.15
CA ASN A 232 -11.80 -28.65 -16.05
C ASN A 232 -12.55 -27.32 -16.08
N SER A 233 -13.70 -27.33 -15.42
CA SER A 233 -14.48 -26.16 -15.06
C SER A 233 -13.70 -25.29 -14.05
N ARG A 234 -13.40 -24.04 -14.41
CA ARG A 234 -13.60 -22.92 -13.47
C ARG A 234 -13.72 -21.57 -14.17
N ALA A 235 -14.98 -21.20 -14.34
CA ALA A 235 -15.58 -19.87 -14.33
C ALA A 235 -14.65 -18.66 -14.60
N ASN A 236 -14.72 -18.18 -15.85
CA ASN A 236 -14.39 -16.82 -16.24
C ASN A 236 -15.44 -15.87 -15.65
N ILE A 237 -15.01 -14.86 -14.89
CA ILE A 237 -15.85 -13.70 -14.56
C ILE A 237 -15.42 -12.59 -15.52
N SER A 238 -16.13 -12.46 -16.63
CA SER A 238 -16.09 -11.26 -17.47
C SER A 238 -17.52 -10.91 -17.84
N ALA A 239 -18.14 -10.06 -17.04
CA ALA A 239 -19.44 -9.48 -17.36
C ALA A 239 -19.40 -7.98 -17.04
N THR A 240 -18.90 -7.22 -18.02
CA THR A 240 -19.46 -5.90 -18.33
C THR A 240 -19.26 -5.64 -19.81
N THR A 241 -20.30 -5.96 -20.58
CA THR A 241 -20.53 -5.48 -21.94
C THR A 241 -20.64 -3.97 -21.92
N ASN A 242 -19.78 -3.29 -22.66
CA ASN A 242 -20.09 -1.99 -23.25
C ASN A 242 -19.64 -1.99 -24.72
N SER A 243 -20.51 -1.38 -25.51
CA SER A 243 -20.63 -1.38 -26.97
C SER A 243 -19.35 -1.09 -27.74
N ILE A 244 -19.18 -1.86 -28.82
CA ILE A 244 -18.19 -1.65 -29.88
C ILE A 244 -18.49 -0.31 -30.57
N ALA A 245 -17.58 0.65 -30.42
CA ALA A 245 -17.43 1.78 -31.34
C ALA A 245 -16.02 1.72 -31.92
N ASN A 246 -15.96 1.54 -33.24
CA ASN A 246 -14.73 1.44 -34.01
C ASN A 246 -14.02 2.82 -33.99
N GLY A 247 -12.90 2.90 -33.27
CA GLY A 247 -12.03 4.07 -33.23
C GLY A 247 -10.57 3.63 -33.14
N ASN A 248 -9.88 3.68 -34.28
CA ASN A 248 -8.43 3.50 -34.32
C ASN A 248 -7.74 4.62 -33.55
N HIS A 249 -6.73 4.24 -32.76
CA HIS A 249 -5.86 5.06 -31.88
C HIS A 249 -6.37 5.33 -30.46
N GLU A 250 -6.28 4.34 -29.58
CA GLU A 250 -6.16 4.57 -28.13
C GLU A 250 -4.79 4.13 -27.61
N GLY A 251 -4.06 5.06 -27.01
CA GLY A 251 -2.70 4.87 -26.51
C GLY A 251 -2.63 3.78 -25.44
N ARG A 252 -1.85 2.73 -25.72
CA ARG A 252 -1.57 1.63 -24.80
C ARG A 252 -0.75 2.14 -23.61
N TYR A 253 -1.39 2.41 -22.47
CA TYR A 253 -0.72 2.70 -21.22
C TYR A 253 -0.66 1.45 -20.32
N ASN A 254 0.53 1.06 -19.88
CA ASN A 254 0.73 -0.03 -18.92
C ASN A 254 0.32 0.40 -17.50
N TYR A 255 -0.19 -0.52 -16.67
CA TYR A 255 -0.58 -0.25 -15.27
C TYR A 255 0.60 0.18 -14.37
N LEU A 256 1.80 -0.38 -14.59
CA LEU A 256 3.01 0.07 -13.90
C LEU A 256 3.36 1.52 -14.26
N ASP A 257 3.21 1.87 -15.54
CA ASP A 257 3.48 3.21 -16.07
C ASP A 257 2.34 4.19 -15.72
N LYS A 258 1.13 3.68 -15.42
CA LYS A 258 -0.07 4.47 -15.06
C LYS A 258 0.20 5.33 -13.84
N PHE A 259 0.70 4.71 -12.76
CA PHE A 259 0.91 5.38 -11.48
C PHE A 259 2.21 6.18 -11.41
N ASN A 260 3.09 6.06 -12.42
CA ASN A 260 4.39 6.71 -12.46
C ASN A 260 5.20 6.53 -11.15
N ILE A 261 5.27 5.28 -10.68
CA ILE A 261 5.98 4.95 -9.44
C ILE A 261 7.49 5.13 -9.68
N LYS A 262 8.12 6.02 -8.90
CA LYS A 262 9.55 6.34 -9.03
C LYS A 262 10.41 5.80 -7.89
N GLY A 263 9.81 5.24 -6.86
CA GLY A 263 10.55 4.59 -5.78
C GLY A 263 9.62 3.96 -4.74
N CYS A 264 10.13 2.97 -4.03
CA CYS A 264 9.43 2.33 -2.92
C CYS A 264 10.33 2.20 -1.70
N VAL A 265 9.82 2.58 -0.54
CA VAL A 265 10.51 2.54 0.75
C VAL A 265 9.84 1.51 1.67
N SER A 266 10.63 0.57 2.18
CA SER A 266 10.20 -0.45 3.14
C SER A 266 10.82 -0.16 4.51
N ILE A 267 9.99 0.31 5.45
CA ILE A 267 10.40 0.62 6.82
C ILE A 267 9.96 -0.50 7.77
N SER A 268 10.91 -1.11 8.49
CA SER A 268 10.65 -2.24 9.40
C SER A 268 9.79 -3.32 8.75
N GLY A 269 10.04 -3.62 7.48
CA GLY A 269 9.09 -4.31 6.63
C GLY A 269 8.81 -5.75 7.03
N MET A 270 7.55 -6.16 6.91
CA MET A 270 7.09 -7.52 7.21
C MET A 270 7.49 -8.50 6.08
N MET A 271 8.79 -8.77 5.94
CA MET A 271 9.34 -9.76 5.00
C MET A 271 9.33 -11.17 5.60
N LEU A 272 9.59 -11.26 6.92
CA LEU A 272 9.55 -12.50 7.70
C LEU A 272 9.27 -12.14 9.17
N PHE A 273 8.31 -12.82 9.79
CA PHE A 273 8.05 -12.65 11.23
C PHE A 273 9.19 -13.23 12.06
N LYS A 274 9.57 -12.50 13.11
CA LYS A 274 10.43 -13.02 14.16
C LYS A 274 9.56 -13.78 15.16
N THR A 275 9.35 -15.07 14.94
CA THR A 275 8.58 -15.89 15.88
C THR A 275 9.40 -16.31 17.09
N ILE A 276 8.69 -16.58 18.18
CA ILE A 276 9.14 -17.27 19.41
C ILE A 276 9.96 -18.55 19.10
N TRP A 277 9.77 -19.18 17.93
CA TRP A 277 10.36 -20.48 17.60
C TRP A 277 11.68 -20.46 16.82
N ASN A 278 12.21 -19.31 16.39
CA ASN A 278 13.43 -19.25 15.54
C ASN A 278 13.39 -20.23 14.33
N ALA A 279 12.20 -20.53 13.80
CA ALA A 279 12.04 -21.53 12.76
C ALA A 279 12.53 -20.99 11.40
N GLY A 280 13.32 -21.78 10.69
CA GLY A 280 13.73 -21.47 9.33
C GLY A 280 12.54 -21.38 8.36
N LYS A 281 12.73 -20.65 7.25
CA LYS A 281 11.69 -20.39 6.25
C LYS A 281 11.03 -21.66 5.67
N ASN A 282 11.79 -22.74 5.53
CA ASN A 282 11.26 -24.03 5.06
C ASN A 282 10.27 -24.65 6.04
N SER A 283 10.57 -24.59 7.34
CA SER A 283 9.65 -25.05 8.40
C SER A 283 8.37 -24.24 8.41
N PHE A 284 8.42 -22.93 8.10
CA PHE A 284 7.24 -22.09 7.95
C PHE A 284 6.32 -22.55 6.82
N LYS A 285 6.88 -22.75 5.63
CA LYS A 285 6.09 -23.14 4.46
C LYS A 285 5.49 -24.53 4.59
N TYR A 286 6.26 -25.51 5.08
CA TYR A 286 5.87 -26.92 5.03
C TYR A 286 5.26 -27.45 6.33
N CYS A 287 5.49 -26.81 7.48
CA CYS A 287 4.94 -27.25 8.77
C CYS A 287 3.94 -26.24 9.35
N TYR A 288 4.38 -24.99 9.58
CA TYR A 288 3.53 -24.01 10.28
C TYR A 288 2.36 -23.53 9.44
N LEU A 289 2.53 -23.33 8.13
CA LEU A 289 1.45 -22.83 7.28
C LEU A 289 0.27 -23.81 7.18
N PRO A 290 0.47 -25.13 6.96
CA PRO A 290 -0.63 -26.11 7.05
C PRO A 290 -1.30 -26.14 8.43
N ILE A 291 -0.53 -26.08 9.52
CA ILE A 291 -1.07 -26.08 10.89
C ILE A 291 -1.90 -24.81 11.13
N LEU A 292 -1.37 -23.63 10.77
CA LEU A 292 -2.07 -22.36 10.89
C LEU A 292 -3.30 -22.30 9.97
N SER A 293 -3.25 -22.92 8.80
CA SER A 293 -4.40 -23.06 7.90
C SER A 293 -5.49 -23.92 8.53
N PHE A 294 -5.11 -25.04 9.15
CA PHE A 294 -6.05 -25.89 9.88
C PHE A 294 -6.65 -25.15 11.08
N LEU A 295 -5.81 -24.49 11.90
CA LEU A 295 -6.27 -23.71 13.05
C LEU A 295 -7.12 -22.51 12.65
N SER A 296 -6.83 -21.85 11.53
CA SER A 296 -7.66 -20.74 11.03
C SER A 296 -9.05 -21.22 10.58
N TYR A 297 -9.17 -22.45 10.10
CA TYR A 297 -10.43 -23.07 9.71
C TYR A 297 -11.22 -23.62 10.91
N VAL A 298 -10.55 -24.31 11.84
CA VAL A 298 -11.19 -24.98 12.98
C VAL A 298 -11.48 -24.00 14.12
N LEU A 299 -10.63 -22.97 14.29
CA LEU A 299 -10.70 -22.02 15.39
C LEU A 299 -10.70 -20.54 14.91
N PRO A 300 -11.54 -20.15 13.93
CA PRO A 300 -11.53 -18.80 13.35
C PRO A 300 -11.94 -17.70 14.34
N HIS A 301 -12.62 -18.08 15.43
CA HIS A 301 -13.14 -17.16 16.46
C HIS A 301 -12.33 -17.20 17.75
N ILE A 302 -11.38 -18.14 17.90
CA ILE A 302 -10.53 -18.19 19.09
C ILE A 302 -9.51 -17.06 19.03
N GLN A 303 -9.48 -16.29 20.12
CA GLN A 303 -8.55 -15.20 20.33
C GLN A 303 -7.36 -15.73 21.12
N ILE A 304 -6.17 -15.54 20.57
CA ILE A 304 -4.95 -15.70 21.36
C ILE A 304 -4.78 -14.40 22.11
N SER A 305 -4.68 -14.48 23.44
CA SER A 305 -4.22 -13.36 24.25
C SER A 305 -2.85 -12.96 23.75
N SER A 306 -2.75 -11.81 23.10
CA SER A 306 -1.47 -11.17 22.84
C SER A 306 -0.99 -10.60 24.17
N GLU A 307 -0.46 -11.44 25.06
CA GLU A 307 0.38 -10.91 26.12
C GLU A 307 1.49 -10.12 25.40
N PRO A 308 1.59 -8.79 25.58
CA PRO A 308 2.47 -8.02 24.74
C PRO A 308 3.89 -8.49 25.01
N CYS A 309 4.66 -8.81 23.96
CA CYS A 309 6.12 -9.01 24.06
C CYS A 309 6.89 -7.75 24.53
N TYR A 310 6.22 -6.76 25.12
CA TYR A 310 6.74 -5.48 25.57
C TYR A 310 6.82 -5.45 27.11
N LYS A 311 7.68 -6.29 27.69
CA LYS A 311 8.04 -6.21 29.12
C LYS A 311 9.00 -5.04 29.43
N LYS A 312 8.68 -3.82 29.01
CA LYS A 312 9.39 -2.60 29.45
C LYS A 312 8.41 -1.46 29.74
N SER A 313 8.56 -0.84 30.91
CA SER A 313 7.91 0.41 31.29
C SER A 313 8.52 1.59 30.51
N GLY A 314 7.70 2.59 30.15
CA GLY A 314 8.16 3.81 29.46
C GLY A 314 7.11 4.47 28.56
N TYR A 315 7.46 5.62 27.97
CA TYR A 315 6.62 6.41 27.04
C TYR A 315 5.98 5.56 25.93
N PHE A 316 6.73 4.59 25.41
CA PHE A 316 6.27 3.67 24.38
C PHE A 316 5.22 2.66 24.86
N SER A 317 5.38 2.10 26.06
CA SER A 317 4.38 1.21 26.67
C SER A 317 3.04 1.94 26.82
N ASN A 318 3.10 3.24 27.17
CA ASN A 318 1.93 4.10 27.24
C ASN A 318 1.30 4.38 25.86
N ILE A 319 2.09 4.57 24.79
CA ILE A 319 1.55 4.66 23.42
C ILE A 319 0.81 3.37 23.05
N CYS A 320 1.44 2.21 23.25
CA CYS A 320 0.82 0.95 22.89
C CYS A 320 -0.47 0.71 23.69
N LYS A 321 -0.44 0.96 25.01
CA LYS A 321 -1.59 0.82 25.92
C LYS A 321 -2.78 1.72 25.54
N HIS A 322 -2.54 2.96 25.13
CA HIS A 322 -3.63 3.93 24.91
C HIS A 322 -4.04 4.08 23.44
N TYR A 323 -3.22 3.69 22.47
CA TYR A 323 -3.48 3.92 21.05
C TYR A 323 -3.57 2.66 20.19
N ILE A 324 -2.85 1.59 20.55
CA ILE A 324 -2.75 0.37 19.75
C ILE A 324 -3.69 -0.70 20.32
N PHE A 325 -3.57 -1.01 21.62
CA PHE A 325 -4.31 -2.10 22.25
C PHE A 325 -5.83 -1.89 22.43
N PRO A 326 -6.37 -0.66 22.61
CA PRO A 326 -7.83 -0.49 22.70
C PRO A 326 -8.59 -0.85 21.41
N ASN A 327 -7.89 -0.90 20.27
CA ASN A 327 -8.47 -1.19 18.96
C ASN A 327 -8.30 -2.66 18.51
N ILE A 328 -7.63 -3.51 19.31
CA ILE A 328 -7.35 -4.91 18.95
C ILE A 328 -7.95 -5.82 20.02
N ASN A 329 -9.15 -6.36 19.77
CA ASN A 329 -9.77 -7.37 20.62
C ASN A 329 -9.26 -8.77 20.24
N GLY A 330 -8.04 -9.08 20.69
CA GLY A 330 -7.39 -10.37 20.48
C GLY A 330 -6.91 -10.60 19.04
N ILE A 331 -5.97 -11.52 18.88
CA ILE A 331 -5.44 -11.90 17.57
C ILE A 331 -6.12 -13.20 17.11
N LYS A 332 -6.73 -13.19 15.92
CA LYS A 332 -7.30 -14.39 15.29
C LYS A 332 -6.24 -15.20 14.55
N TYR A 333 -6.33 -16.53 14.62
CA TYR A 333 -5.48 -17.43 13.83
C TYR A 333 -5.54 -17.15 12.33
N LYS A 334 -6.71 -16.79 11.81
CA LYS A 334 -6.89 -16.41 10.40
C LYS A 334 -5.99 -15.25 9.99
N TRP A 335 -5.84 -14.24 10.85
CA TRP A 335 -4.96 -13.12 10.58
C TRP A 335 -3.48 -13.54 10.57
N ILE A 336 -3.05 -14.33 11.58
CA ILE A 336 -1.67 -14.83 11.65
C ILE A 336 -1.36 -15.61 10.38
N TYR A 337 -2.28 -16.48 9.98
CA TYR A 337 -2.19 -17.26 8.76
C TYR A 337 -2.04 -16.37 7.52
N GLU A 338 -2.91 -15.38 7.32
CA GLU A 338 -2.85 -14.50 6.15
C GLU A 338 -1.57 -13.65 6.11
N CYS A 339 -1.09 -13.15 7.25
CA CYS A 339 0.19 -12.43 7.32
C CYS A 339 1.39 -13.34 7.02
N VAL A 340 1.42 -14.57 7.56
CA VAL A 340 2.49 -15.54 7.25
C VAL A 340 2.43 -15.91 5.77
N LYS A 341 1.24 -16.18 5.23
CA LYS A 341 1.02 -16.43 3.80
C LYS A 341 1.57 -15.27 2.97
N ALA A 342 1.27 -14.02 3.33
CA ALA A 342 1.78 -12.86 2.62
C ALA A 342 3.31 -12.77 2.61
N THR A 343 3.99 -13.10 3.72
CA THR A 343 5.47 -13.14 3.74
C THR A 343 6.03 -14.20 2.79
N ILE A 344 5.38 -15.37 2.73
CA ILE A 344 5.79 -16.46 1.83
C ILE A 344 5.55 -16.07 0.38
N THR A 345 4.36 -15.53 0.07
CA THR A 345 4.01 -15.07 -1.28
C THR A 345 4.96 -13.99 -1.76
N LEU A 346 5.26 -12.99 -0.92
CA LEU A 346 6.20 -11.92 -1.24
C LEU A 346 7.59 -12.46 -1.62
N ASP A 347 8.13 -13.44 -0.88
CA ASP A 347 9.41 -14.06 -1.24
C ASP A 347 9.32 -14.97 -2.47
N CYS A 348 8.24 -15.76 -2.62
CA CYS A 348 8.05 -16.60 -3.81
C CYS A 348 7.96 -15.79 -5.10
N ASP A 349 7.33 -14.62 -5.04
CA ASP A 349 7.13 -13.73 -6.18
C ASP A 349 8.29 -12.71 -6.35
N VAL A 350 9.45 -12.92 -5.72
CA VAL A 350 10.58 -11.95 -5.74
C VAL A 350 11.00 -11.54 -7.16
N ASN A 351 10.89 -12.44 -8.13
CA ASN A 351 11.19 -12.18 -9.54
C ASN A 351 10.22 -11.18 -10.19
N TYR A 352 9.03 -11.00 -9.61
CA TYR A 352 8.04 -10.02 -10.05
C TYR A 352 8.29 -8.61 -9.50
N ILE A 353 9.34 -8.38 -8.71
CA ILE A 353 9.75 -7.01 -8.38
C ILE A 353 10.33 -6.35 -9.66
N PRO A 354 9.89 -5.13 -10.05
CA PRO A 354 10.45 -4.38 -11.18
C PRO A 354 11.93 -4.08 -10.99
N LYS A 355 12.72 -4.21 -12.05
CA LYS A 355 14.18 -3.98 -11.97
C LYS A 355 14.53 -2.50 -11.93
N ASP A 356 13.65 -1.69 -12.48
CA ASP A 356 13.77 -0.26 -12.80
C ASP A 356 13.16 0.66 -11.73
N ILE A 357 12.52 0.11 -10.70
CA ILE A 357 12.00 0.89 -9.57
C ILE A 357 13.00 0.82 -8.41
N PRO A 358 13.64 1.94 -8.03
CA PRO A 358 14.54 2.00 -6.89
C PRO A 358 13.86 1.61 -5.58
N LEU A 359 14.58 0.85 -4.74
CA LEU A 359 14.09 0.40 -3.43
C LEU A 359 14.98 0.88 -2.29
N LEU A 360 14.38 1.45 -1.25
CA LEU A 360 15.08 1.76 0.01
C LEU A 360 14.52 0.91 1.15
N PHE A 361 15.37 0.12 1.79
CA PHE A 361 15.04 -0.63 2.99
C PHE A 361 15.57 0.11 4.22
N VAL A 362 14.70 0.37 5.20
CA VAL A 362 15.08 0.89 6.51
C VAL A 362 14.68 -0.11 7.57
N HIS A 363 15.61 -0.66 8.34
CA HIS A 363 15.28 -1.69 9.33
C HIS A 363 16.19 -1.63 10.56
N SER A 364 15.61 -1.87 11.74
CA SER A 364 16.36 -1.91 13.01
C SER A 364 16.97 -3.28 13.25
N LYS A 365 18.25 -3.37 13.64
CA LYS A 365 18.88 -4.68 13.94
C LYS A 365 18.20 -5.42 15.10
N ASP A 366 17.71 -4.66 16.08
CA ASP A 366 17.05 -5.15 17.29
C ASP A 366 15.52 -5.33 17.12
N ASP A 367 14.97 -5.25 15.90
CA ASP A 367 13.54 -5.43 15.65
C ASP A 367 13.06 -6.80 16.18
N SER A 368 12.11 -6.75 17.12
CA SER A 368 11.54 -7.91 17.81
C SER A 368 10.33 -8.50 17.10
N MET A 369 9.77 -7.82 16.10
CA MET A 369 8.56 -8.23 15.38
C MET A 369 8.89 -8.71 13.97
N CYS A 370 9.62 -7.89 13.20
CA CYS A 370 10.01 -8.20 11.83
C CYS A 370 11.50 -8.52 11.78
N SER A 371 11.84 -9.72 11.29
CA SER A 371 13.21 -10.23 11.34
C SER A 371 14.16 -9.40 10.47
N TYR A 372 15.16 -8.76 11.08
CA TYR A 372 16.24 -8.08 10.38
C TYR A 372 16.99 -9.05 9.43
N ILE A 373 17.35 -10.25 9.91
CA ILE A 373 17.99 -11.28 9.08
C ILE A 373 17.08 -11.74 7.93
N GLY A 374 15.77 -11.83 8.19
CA GLY A 374 14.78 -12.13 7.15
C GLY A 374 14.74 -11.05 6.06
N MET A 375 14.77 -9.78 6.46
CA MET A 375 14.87 -8.66 5.53
C MET A 375 16.17 -8.70 4.72
N ILE A 376 17.34 -8.96 5.34
CA ILE A 376 18.62 -9.11 4.62
C ILE A 376 18.56 -10.26 3.61
N SER A 377 17.99 -11.40 3.99
CA SER A 377 17.83 -12.55 3.08
C SER A 377 16.96 -12.19 1.88
N PHE A 378 15.85 -11.48 2.10
CA PHE A 378 15.00 -10.99 1.02
C PHE A 378 15.73 -9.96 0.14
N TYR A 379 16.40 -8.98 0.74
CA TYR A 379 17.19 -7.95 0.07
C TYR A 379 18.23 -8.55 -0.88
N ASN A 380 18.97 -9.58 -0.43
CA ASN A 380 19.99 -10.25 -1.23
C ASN A 380 19.41 -11.00 -2.44
N LYS A 381 18.17 -11.47 -2.37
CA LYS A 381 17.49 -12.15 -3.50
C LYS A 381 16.96 -11.20 -4.56
N LEU A 382 16.75 -9.93 -4.22
CA LEU A 382 16.18 -8.95 -5.16
C LEU A 382 17.13 -8.71 -6.34
N ASN A 383 16.59 -8.89 -7.54
CA ASN A 383 17.25 -8.55 -8.80
C ASN A 383 16.77 -7.18 -9.28
N VAL A 384 17.12 -6.13 -8.53
CA VAL A 384 16.75 -4.73 -8.79
C VAL A 384 18.02 -3.92 -9.04
N ASN A 385 17.99 -3.01 -10.01
CA ASN A 385 19.16 -2.24 -10.44
C ASN A 385 19.65 -1.29 -9.34
N ASP A 386 18.72 -0.57 -8.71
CA ASP A 386 19.00 0.34 -7.60
C ASP A 386 18.25 -0.13 -6.35
N LYS A 387 19.01 -0.57 -5.35
CA LYS A 387 18.49 -0.90 -4.04
C LYS A 387 19.47 -0.44 -2.98
N GLU A 388 18.96 0.20 -1.94
CA GLU A 388 19.72 0.68 -0.81
C GLU A 388 19.20 0.07 0.49
N LEU A 389 20.11 -0.27 1.40
CA LEU A 389 19.79 -0.70 2.75
C LEU A 389 20.35 0.30 3.77
N HIS A 390 19.46 0.92 4.54
CA HIS A 390 19.77 1.76 5.68
C HIS A 390 19.44 1.02 6.98
N THR A 391 20.48 0.62 7.71
CA THR A 391 20.31 -0.09 8.97
C THR A 391 20.37 0.88 10.14
N VAL A 392 19.46 0.71 11.10
CA VAL A 392 19.44 1.48 12.35
C VAL A 392 19.58 0.55 13.54
N ASP A 393 20.01 1.11 14.66
CA ASP A 393 20.21 0.39 15.92
C ASP A 393 19.31 0.98 17.00
N ASP A 394 18.97 0.17 18.01
CA ASP A 394 18.18 0.57 19.17
C ASP A 394 16.84 1.25 18.83
N MET A 395 16.13 0.84 17.77
CA MET A 395 14.78 1.34 17.48
C MET A 395 13.68 0.29 17.64
N ASN A 396 14.06 -0.99 17.81
CA ASN A 396 13.16 -2.14 17.76
C ASN A 396 12.21 -2.01 16.53
N HIS A 397 10.94 -2.38 16.65
CA HIS A 397 9.97 -2.25 15.57
C HIS A 397 9.47 -0.81 15.37
N SER A 398 9.89 0.16 16.19
CA SER A 398 9.24 1.49 16.31
C SER A 398 9.97 2.60 15.56
N THR A 399 10.51 2.28 14.39
CA THR A 399 11.35 3.16 13.55
C THR A 399 10.68 4.48 13.16
N THR A 400 9.35 4.53 13.07
CA THR A 400 8.58 5.75 12.78
C THR A 400 8.15 6.54 14.03
N LYS A 401 8.37 6.00 15.24
CA LYS A 401 7.80 6.54 16.49
C LYS A 401 8.83 6.85 17.57
N LYS A 402 9.96 6.15 17.59
CA LYS A 402 11.00 6.33 18.59
C LYS A 402 11.76 7.65 18.33
N PRO A 403 12.22 8.37 19.37
CA PRO A 403 13.14 9.49 19.17
C PRO A 403 14.31 9.11 18.26
N GLY A 404 14.67 9.96 17.30
CA GLY A 404 15.67 9.68 16.25
C GLY A 404 15.05 9.26 14.92
N ASN A 405 13.74 9.02 14.85
CA ASN A 405 13.01 8.76 13.59
C ASN A 405 13.17 9.89 12.56
N GLU A 406 13.48 11.10 13.01
CA GLU A 406 13.69 12.28 12.17
C GLU A 406 14.92 12.10 11.25
N VAL A 407 15.93 11.35 11.70
CA VAL A 407 17.11 11.00 10.90
C VAL A 407 16.73 10.04 9.76
N ILE A 408 15.87 9.06 10.05
CA ILE A 408 15.32 8.15 9.04
C ILE A 408 14.51 8.94 8.01
N LEU A 409 13.61 9.80 8.47
CA LEU A 409 12.80 10.65 7.60
C LEU A 409 13.67 11.52 6.69
N LYS A 410 14.71 12.16 7.25
CA LYS A 410 15.67 12.93 6.47
C LYS A 410 16.35 12.07 5.41
N LYS A 411 16.83 10.87 5.77
CA LYS A 411 17.44 9.93 4.82
C LYS A 411 16.48 9.56 3.69
N ILE A 412 15.19 9.33 3.99
CA ILE A 412 14.17 9.02 2.98
C ILE A 412 13.94 10.21 2.04
N ILE A 413 13.78 11.42 2.58
CA ILE A 413 13.59 12.63 1.76
C ILE A 413 14.81 12.86 0.86
N ASP A 414 16.03 12.78 1.42
CA ASP A 414 17.27 12.94 0.66
C ASP A 414 17.38 11.91 -0.47
N TRP A 415 17.00 10.65 -0.19
CA TRP A 415 16.96 9.58 -1.19
C TRP A 415 15.96 9.87 -2.31
N ILE A 416 14.71 10.25 -1.98
CA ILE A 416 13.69 10.63 -2.97
C ILE A 416 14.17 11.80 -3.83
N CYS A 417 14.76 12.83 -3.22
CA CYS A 417 15.29 14.00 -3.92
C CYS A 417 16.40 13.63 -4.91
N ASN A 418 17.30 12.72 -4.54
CA ASN A 418 18.37 12.25 -5.43
C ASN A 418 17.83 11.48 -6.63
N LEU A 419 16.83 10.61 -6.43
CA LEU A 419 16.17 9.90 -7.53
C LEU A 419 15.55 10.86 -8.55
N ARG A 420 15.00 11.98 -8.08
CA ARG A 420 14.38 12.97 -8.97
C ARG A 420 15.41 13.71 -9.81
N LYS A 421 16.54 14.12 -9.22
CA LYS A 421 17.64 14.78 -9.94
C LYS A 421 18.16 13.91 -11.07
N ASN A 422 18.46 12.64 -10.78
CA ASN A 422 18.97 11.70 -11.76
C ASN A 422 17.99 11.44 -12.93
N GLY A 423 16.68 11.58 -12.70
CA GLY A 423 15.67 11.45 -13.75
C GLY A 423 15.37 12.73 -14.54
N GLU A 424 15.83 13.89 -14.09
CA GLU A 424 15.74 15.16 -14.82
C GLU A 424 16.93 15.35 -15.78
N ASP A 425 18.08 14.73 -15.50
CA ASP A 425 19.30 14.78 -16.34
C ASP A 425 19.26 13.83 -17.57
N GLU A 426 18.21 13.01 -17.71
CA GLU A 426 18.00 12.08 -18.85
C GLU A 426 17.06 12.64 -19.95
N ILE A 427 16.74 13.93 -19.96
CA ILE A 427 15.81 14.57 -20.92
C ILE A 427 16.54 15.41 -21.97
#